data_AF-A0AAW0MUW6-F1
#
_entry.id   AF-A0AAW0MUW6-F1
#
_cell.length_a   1.000
_cell.length_b   1.000
_cell.length_c   1.000
_cell.angle_alpha   90.00
_cell.angle_beta   90.00
_cell.angle_gamma   90.00
#
_symmetry.space_group_name_H-M   'P 1'
#
loop_
_entity.id
_entity.type
_entity.pdbx_description
1 polymer ?
#
loop_
_entity_poly.entity_id
_entity_poly.type
_entity_poly.pdbx_seq_one_letter_code
_entity_poly.pdbx_strand_id
1 'polypeptide(L)'
;MDTDSTSSGSSSPAPEMISLGNTGVQVSKSCFRRLNRSRMSLFTQDLAVLIFGRDVLASSTLTGKSGPTGTAKEQLHPEKLNALVIQLLLNFQEQMCLM
;
A
#
# COMPACT_ATOMS: atom_id res chain seq x y z
N MET A 1 5.28 -5.70 54.68
CA MET A 1 6.05 -6.43 53.65
C MET A 1 5.45 -6.02 52.33
N ASP A 2 5.97 -4.93 51.78
CA ASP A 2 5.48 -4.32 50.56
C ASP A 2 6.25 -4.91 49.39
N THR A 3 5.58 -5.69 48.55
CA THR A 3 6.15 -6.19 47.29
C THR A 3 5.76 -5.23 46.17
N ASP A 4 6.69 -4.36 45.82
CA ASP A 4 6.63 -3.54 44.61
C ASP A 4 6.84 -4.44 43.39
N SER A 5 5.79 -4.58 42.57
CA SER A 5 5.84 -5.32 41.30
C SER A 5 5.93 -4.32 40.16
N THR A 6 7.16 -3.96 39.79
CA THR A 6 7.42 -3.20 38.57
C THR A 6 7.20 -4.10 37.36
N SER A 7 6.03 -3.99 36.73
CA SER A 7 5.78 -4.58 35.41
C SER A 7 6.38 -3.67 34.33
N SER A 8 7.61 -3.96 33.89
CA SER A 8 8.18 -3.37 32.69
C SER A 8 7.49 -3.92 31.44
N GLY A 9 6.30 -3.38 31.14
CA GLY A 9 5.63 -3.59 29.87
C GLY A 9 6.42 -2.88 28.77
N SER A 10 7.22 -3.62 28.01
CA SER A 10 7.76 -3.14 26.74
C SER A 10 6.63 -3.01 25.74
N SER A 11 5.91 -1.89 25.79
CA SER A 11 4.96 -1.53 24.74
C SER A 11 5.76 -1.03 23.55
N SER A 12 6.03 -1.93 22.59
CA SER A 12 6.46 -1.49 21.27
C SER A 12 5.46 -0.43 20.78
N PRO A 13 5.90 0.78 20.40
CA PRO A 13 4.99 1.81 19.92
C PRO A 13 4.21 1.27 18.72
N ALA A 14 2.91 1.59 18.66
CA ALA A 14 2.06 1.20 17.55
C ALA A 14 2.68 1.70 16.22
N PRO A 15 2.58 0.93 15.13
CA PRO A 15 3.15 1.32 13.84
C PRO A 15 2.55 2.65 13.39
N GLU A 16 3.39 3.65 13.13
CA GLU A 16 2.95 4.95 12.61
C GLU A 16 2.33 4.77 11.21
N MET A 17 1.08 5.17 11.05
CA MET A 17 0.31 5.08 9.81
C MET A 17 0.25 6.42 9.10
N ILE A 18 0.24 6.40 7.76
CA ILE A 18 0.03 7.58 6.91
C ILE A 18 -1.13 7.35 5.96
N SER A 19 -1.91 8.39 5.69
CA SER A 19 -2.95 8.39 4.67
C SER A 19 -2.35 8.58 3.28
N LEU A 20 -2.86 7.82 2.31
CA LEU A 20 -2.47 7.95 0.90
C LEU A 20 -3.41 8.91 0.19
N GLY A 21 -2.89 10.09 -0.17
CA GLY A 21 -3.68 11.16 -0.80
C GLY A 21 -4.86 11.60 0.10
N ASN A 22 -6.01 11.84 -0.54
CA ASN A 22 -7.27 12.17 0.13
C ASN A 22 -8.21 10.96 0.26
N THR A 23 -7.67 9.75 0.16
CA THR A 23 -8.43 8.50 0.30
C THR A 23 -8.39 8.02 1.75
N GLY A 24 -9.39 7.29 2.23
CA GLY A 24 -9.39 6.72 3.59
C GLY A 24 -8.33 5.63 3.81
N VAL A 25 -7.46 5.39 2.83
CA VAL A 25 -6.48 4.32 2.78
C VAL A 25 -5.23 4.70 3.54
N GLN A 26 -4.89 3.90 4.54
CA GLN A 26 -3.71 4.09 5.37
C GLN A 26 -2.70 2.96 5.19
N VAL A 27 -1.42 3.31 5.21
CA VAL A 27 -0.30 2.36 5.17
C VAL A 27 0.75 2.70 6.22
N SER A 28 1.57 1.72 6.59
CA SER A 28 2.70 1.96 7.49
C SER A 28 3.70 2.95 6.88
N LYS A 29 4.05 3.99 7.64
CA LYS A 29 4.99 5.03 7.23
C LYS A 29 6.39 4.47 6.95
N SER A 30 6.84 3.52 7.77
CA SER A 30 8.16 2.89 7.62
C SER A 30 8.24 2.03 6.37
N CYS A 31 7.19 1.28 6.04
CA CYS A 31 7.09 0.55 4.78
C CYS A 31 7.04 1.50 3.58
N PHE A 32 6.20 2.53 3.64
CA PHE A 32 6.07 3.50 2.53
C PHE A 32 7.38 4.25 2.22
N ARG A 33 8.17 4.58 3.24
CA ARG A 33 9.49 5.22 3.03
C ARG A 33 10.47 4.30 2.30
N ARG A 34 10.38 2.98 2.48
CA ARG A 34 11.29 1.98 1.88
C ARG A 34 10.97 1.62 0.44
N LEU A 35 9.85 2.09 -0.13
CA LEU A 35 9.46 1.77 -1.51
C LEU A 35 10.51 2.27 -2.52
N ASN A 36 10.72 1.48 -3.58
CA ASN A 36 11.64 1.84 -4.64
C ASN A 36 11.12 3.05 -5.43
N ARG A 37 11.90 4.14 -5.51
CA ARG A 37 11.54 5.37 -6.25
C ARG A 37 12.33 5.59 -7.54
N SER A 38 13.22 4.68 -7.92
CA SER A 38 14.08 4.85 -9.10
C SER A 38 13.35 4.59 -10.41
N ARG A 39 12.31 3.74 -10.39
CA ARG A 39 11.51 3.39 -11.56
C ARG A 39 10.04 3.37 -11.20
N MET A 40 9.24 4.01 -12.04
CA MET A 40 7.78 4.08 -11.87
C MET A 40 7.16 2.68 -11.71
N SER A 41 7.56 1.72 -12.55
CA SER A 41 7.00 0.35 -12.49
C SER A 41 7.32 -0.38 -11.18
N LEU A 42 8.54 -0.23 -10.65
CA LEU A 42 8.94 -0.86 -9.39
C LEU A 42 8.22 -0.19 -8.21
N PHE A 43 8.13 1.14 -8.21
CA PHE A 43 7.36 1.89 -7.22
C PHE A 43 5.90 1.42 -7.19
N THR A 44 5.24 1.32 -8.36
CA THR A 44 3.85 0.88 -8.47
C THR A 44 3.65 -0.51 -7.92
N GLN A 45 4.55 -1.45 -8.24
CA GLN A 45 4.48 -2.83 -7.77
C GLN A 45 4.65 -2.92 -6.26
N ASP A 46 5.67 -2.26 -5.69
CA ASP A 46 5.91 -2.25 -4.25
C ASP A 46 4.75 -1.59 -3.50
N LEU A 47 4.22 -0.49 -4.02
CA LEU A 47 3.07 0.21 -3.46
C LEU A 47 1.79 -0.63 -3.53
N ALA A 48 1.56 -1.34 -4.63
CA ALA A 48 0.42 -2.25 -4.77
C ALA A 48 0.48 -3.35 -3.71
N VAL A 49 1.65 -3.96 -3.50
CA VAL A 49 1.85 -4.97 -2.45
C VAL A 49 1.57 -4.39 -1.08
N LEU A 50 1.99 -3.15 -0.81
CA LEU A 50 1.74 -2.47 0.46
C LEU A 50 0.25 -2.17 0.73
N ILE A 51 -0.51 -1.80 -0.30
CA ILE A 51 -1.94 -1.39 -0.17
C ILE A 51 -2.89 -2.60 -0.13
N PHE A 52 -2.62 -3.60 -0.98
CA PHE A 52 -3.54 -4.72 -1.21
C PHE A 52 -3.08 -6.00 -0.53
N GLY A 53 -1.78 -6.21 -0.36
CA GLY A 53 -1.22 -7.51 0.01
C GLY A 53 -1.12 -8.46 -1.19
N ARG A 54 -0.24 -9.46 -1.07
CA ARG A 54 0.06 -10.39 -2.17
C ARG A 54 -1.12 -11.30 -2.49
N ASP A 55 -1.85 -11.74 -1.47
CA ASP A 55 -2.97 -12.67 -1.63
C ASP A 55 -4.09 -12.05 -2.46
N VAL A 56 -4.46 -10.81 -2.14
CA VAL A 56 -5.45 -10.03 -2.90
C VAL A 56 -4.97 -9.80 -4.33
N LEU A 57 -3.70 -9.44 -4.54
CA LEU A 57 -3.17 -9.26 -5.90
C LEU A 57 -3.16 -10.56 -6.72
N ALA A 58 -3.03 -11.72 -6.08
CA ALA A 58 -3.09 -13.00 -6.77
C ALA A 58 -4.52 -13.34 -7.23
N SER A 59 -5.52 -13.05 -6.40
CA SER A 59 -6.94 -13.38 -6.63
C SER A 59 -7.75 -12.29 -7.33
N SER A 60 -7.21 -11.07 -7.45
CA SER A 60 -7.92 -9.92 -8.02
C SER A 60 -7.29 -9.41 -9.34
N THR A 61 -8.05 -8.59 -10.06
CA THR A 61 -7.63 -7.88 -11.28
C THR A 61 -8.12 -6.44 -11.24
N LEU A 62 -7.62 -5.64 -12.17
CA LEU A 62 -8.02 -4.23 -12.29
C LEU A 62 -9.52 -4.03 -12.52
N THR A 63 -10.15 -4.93 -13.29
CA THR A 63 -11.54 -4.76 -13.76
C THR A 63 -12.50 -5.86 -13.29
N GLY A 64 -12.00 -6.94 -12.69
CA GLY A 64 -12.80 -8.11 -12.33
C GLY A 64 -13.34 -8.91 -13.53
N LYS A 65 -12.97 -8.54 -14.77
CA LYS A 65 -13.47 -9.21 -15.97
C LYS A 65 -12.69 -10.50 -16.19
N SER A 66 -13.41 -11.59 -16.48
CA SER A 66 -12.80 -12.86 -16.84
C SER A 66 -11.94 -12.71 -18.09
N GLY A 67 -10.69 -13.19 -17.99
CA GLY A 67 -9.79 -13.24 -19.14
C GLY A 67 -10.15 -14.37 -20.11
N PRO A 68 -9.38 -14.54 -21.20
CA PRO A 68 -9.57 -15.60 -22.19
C PRO A 68 -9.54 -17.01 -21.60
N THR A 69 -8.86 -17.19 -20.47
CA THR A 69 -8.75 -18.45 -19.73
C THR A 69 -9.95 -18.75 -18.83
N GLY A 70 -10.96 -17.86 -18.78
CA GLY A 70 -12.21 -18.07 -18.04
C GLY A 70 -12.10 -18.01 -16.51
N THR A 71 -10.91 -17.78 -15.95
CA THR A 71 -10.74 -17.67 -14.49
C THR A 71 -11.39 -16.39 -13.99
N ALA A 72 -12.45 -16.51 -13.20
CA ALA A 72 -13.06 -15.39 -12.50
C ALA A 72 -12.07 -14.87 -11.44
N LYS A 73 -11.80 -13.57 -11.47
CA LYS A 73 -10.98 -12.88 -10.47
C LYS A 73 -11.76 -11.67 -9.99
N GLU A 74 -11.63 -11.34 -8.72
CA GLU A 74 -12.32 -10.19 -8.14
C GLU A 74 -11.74 -8.88 -8.68
N GLN A 75 -12.51 -7.79 -8.64
CA GLN A 75 -11.98 -6.46 -8.94
C GLN A 75 -11.22 -5.93 -7.72
N LEU A 76 -10.06 -5.30 -7.94
CA LEU A 76 -9.35 -4.56 -6.90
C LEU A 76 -10.24 -3.46 -6.32
N HIS A 77 -10.20 -3.28 -5.00
CA HIS A 77 -11.00 -2.28 -4.30
C HIS A 77 -10.82 -0.88 -4.93
N PRO A 78 -11.88 -0.26 -5.48
CA PRO A 78 -11.76 0.97 -6.29
C PRO A 78 -11.09 2.13 -5.55
N GLU A 79 -11.40 2.33 -4.28
CA GLU A 79 -10.79 3.41 -3.48
C GLU A 79 -9.29 3.21 -3.26
N LYS A 80 -8.85 1.96 -3.01
CA LYS A 80 -7.44 1.62 -2.84
C LYS A 80 -6.67 1.75 -4.15
N LEU A 81 -7.33 1.41 -5.26
CA LEU A 81 -6.78 1.60 -6.59
C LEU A 81 -6.61 3.08 -6.91
N ASN A 82 -7.59 3.91 -6.57
CA ASN A 82 -7.50 5.36 -6.73
C ASN A 82 -6.35 5.95 -5.89
N ALA A 83 -6.20 5.50 -4.65
CA ALA A 83 -5.09 5.89 -3.77
C ALA A 83 -3.72 5.60 -4.40
N LEU A 84 -3.58 4.41 -4.98
CA LEU A 84 -2.37 3.99 -5.70
C LEU A 84 -2.09 4.91 -6.89
N VAL A 85 -3.09 5.22 -7.71
CA VAL A 85 -2.94 6.11 -8.89
C VAL A 85 -2.54 7.52 -8.47
N ILE A 86 -3.23 8.11 -7.50
CA ILE A 86 -2.90 9.44 -6.98
C ILE A 86 -1.45 9.47 -6.48
N GLN A 87 -1.05 8.48 -5.69
CA GLN A 87 0.29 8.43 -5.13
C GLN A 87 1.37 8.21 -6.21
N LEU A 88 1.07 7.43 -7.25
CA LEU A 88 1.95 7.27 -8.41
C LEU A 88 2.16 8.60 -9.13
N LEU A 89 1.08 9.32 -9.42
CA LEU A 89 1.15 10.64 -10.05
C LEU A 89 1.99 11.59 -9.19
N LEU A 90 1.71 11.71 -7.89
CA LEU A 90 2.46 12.62 -7.01
C LEU A 90 3.98 12.34 -6.96
N ASN A 91 4.42 11.09 -7.14
CA ASN A 91 5.86 10.76 -7.12
C ASN A 91 6.54 10.89 -8.49
N PHE A 92 5.79 10.91 -9.60
CA PHE A 92 6.35 10.84 -10.95
C PHE A 92 5.84 11.92 -11.92
N GLN A 93 4.92 12.81 -11.52
CA GLN A 93 4.43 13.90 -12.38
C GLN A 93 5.53 14.87 -12.82
N GLU A 94 6.59 15.08 -12.01
CA GLU A 94 7.72 15.93 -12.43
C GLU A 94 8.55 15.31 -13.56
N GLN A 95 8.48 13.99 -13.78
CA GLN A 95 9.23 13.31 -14.85
C GLN A 95 8.50 13.31 -16.20
N MET A 96 7.17 13.53 -16.23
CA MET A 96 6.41 13.59 -17.48
C MET A 96 6.52 14.93 -18.21
N CYS A 97 7.02 15.99 -17.56
CA CYS A 97 7.22 17.29 -18.21
C CYS A 97 8.61 17.42 -18.88
N LEU A 98 9.45 16.38 -18.78
CA LEU A 98 10.85 16.38 -19.26
C LEU A 98 11.16 15.32 -20.33
N MET A 99 10.14 14.65 -20.87
CA MET A 99 10.23 13.78 -22.06
C MET A 99 9.40 14.35 -23.19
#